data_AF-A0A7X1B5H7-F1
#
_entry.id   AF-A0A7X1B5H7-F1
#
_cell.length_a   1.000
_cell.length_b   1.000
_cell.length_c   1.000
_cell.angle_alpha   90.00
_cell.angle_beta   90.00
_cell.angle_gamma   90.00
#
_symmetry.space_group_name_H-M   'P 1'
#
loop_
_entity.id
_entity.type
_entity.pdbx_description
1 polymer ?
#
loop_
_entity_poly.entity_id
_entity_poly.type
_entity_poly.pdbx_seq_one_letter_code
_entity_poly.pdbx_strand_id
1 'polypeptide(L)'
;MMFMMLMGGMLGFASVFLIGLFVGKTPLSALGQASIGSLLCGLLFLWVGQIWIRNVRQMLMEKRQAAVAAMAEAEERKQRDAKERGSKPV
;
A
#
# COMPACT_ATOMS: atom_id res chain seq x y z
N MET A 1 -4.99 -6.59 4.01
CA MET A 1 -6.32 -5.96 4.12
C MET A 1 -6.90 -6.10 5.52
N MET A 2 -7.07 -7.33 6.05
CA MET A 2 -7.67 -7.55 7.38
C MET A 2 -6.93 -6.83 8.52
N PHE A 3 -5.58 -6.87 8.53
CA PHE A 3 -4.78 -6.16 9.53
C PHE A 3 -4.92 -4.62 9.47
N MET A 4 -5.07 -4.04 8.28
CA MET A 4 -5.28 -2.59 8.11
C MET A 4 -6.66 -2.16 8.64
N MET A 5 -7.68 -2.98 8.42
CA MET A 5 -9.02 -2.75 8.96
C MET A 5 -9.04 -2.83 10.49
N LEU A 6 -8.40 -3.86 11.07
CA LEU A 6 -8.26 -4.03 12.52
C LEU A 6 -7.50 -2.86 13.16
N MET A 7 -6.39 -2.44 12.54
CA MET A 7 -5.61 -1.29 12.99
C MET A 7 -6.40 0.02 12.93
N GLY A 8 -7.09 0.29 11.81
CA GLY A 8 -7.93 1.48 11.66
C GLY A 8 -9.12 1.50 12.62
N GLY A 9 -9.75 0.34 12.84
CA GLY A 9 -10.84 0.20 13.80
C GLY A 9 -10.39 0.38 15.24
N MET A 10 -9.27 -0.23 15.63
CA MET A 10 -8.71 -0.10 16.98
C MET A 10 -8.26 1.34 17.28
N LEU A 11 -7.59 2.01 16.33
CA LEU A 11 -7.20 3.41 16.46
C LEU A 11 -8.42 4.33 16.54
N GLY A 12 -9.43 4.11 15.70
CA GLY A 12 -10.68 4.86 15.74
C GLY A 12 -11.43 4.69 17.05
N PHE A 13 -11.50 3.45 17.55
CA PHE A 13 -12.10 3.14 18.85
C PHE A 13 -11.38 3.86 19.99
N ALA A 14 -10.06 3.69 20.09
CA ALA A 14 -9.26 4.27 21.16
C ALA A 14 -9.35 5.80 21.16
N SER A 15 -9.29 6.43 19.99
CA SER A 15 -9.35 7.88 19.85
C SER A 15 -10.71 8.43 20.31
N VAL A 16 -11.81 7.86 19.81
CA VAL A 16 -13.17 8.33 20.15
C VAL A 16 -13.52 8.02 21.61
N PHE A 17 -13.08 6.89 22.13
CA PHE A 17 -13.29 6.52 23.54
C PHE A 17 -12.55 7.47 24.49
N LEU A 18 -11.27 7.74 24.24
CA LEU A 18 -10.47 8.67 25.04
C LEU A 18 -11.04 10.09 25.02
N ILE A 19 -11.46 10.58 23.85
CA ILE A 19 -12.11 11.88 23.72
C ILE A 19 -13.45 11.89 24.48
N GLY A 20 -14.24 10.82 24.37
CA GLY A 20 -15.50 10.68 25.11
C GLY A 20 -15.34 10.79 26.62
N LEU A 21 -14.29 10.15 27.17
CA LEU A 21 -13.94 10.25 28.58
C LEU A 21 -13.43 11.65 28.96
N PHE A 22 -12.59 12.27 28.12
CA PHE A 22 -12.10 13.64 28.35
C PHE A 22 -13.22 14.68 28.39
N VAL A 23 -14.27 14.48 27.59
CA VAL A 23 -15.46 15.35 27.56
C VAL A 23 -16.39 15.10 28.76
N GLY A 24 -16.07 14.13 29.62
CA GLY A 24 -16.86 13.81 30.82
C GLY A 24 -18.14 13.03 30.53
N LYS A 25 -18.25 12.38 29.36
CA LYS A 25 -19.39 11.51 29.07
C LYS A 25 -19.34 10.27 29.93
N THR A 26 -20.52 9.74 30.26
CA THR A 26 -20.62 8.45 30.93
C THR A 26 -19.95 7.37 30.07
N PRO A 27 -19.16 6.46 30.68
CA PRO A 27 -18.37 5.48 29.95
C PRO A 27 -19.23 4.60 29.04
N LEU A 28 -20.49 4.35 29.41
CA LEU A 28 -21.45 3.60 28.61
C LEU A 28 -21.83 4.32 27.30
N SER A 29 -22.06 5.63 27.36
CA SER A 29 -22.35 6.45 26.16
C SER A 29 -21.10 6.60 25.29
N ALA A 30 -19.93 6.79 25.92
CA ALA A 30 -18.65 6.86 25.21
C ALA A 30 -18.32 5.55 24.48
N LEU A 31 -18.64 4.40 25.07
CA LEU A 31 -18.46 3.08 24.43
C LEU A 31 -19.30 2.95 23.16
N GLY A 32 -20.58 3.33 23.21
CA GLY A 32 -21.46 3.30 22.04
C GLY A 32 -20.96 4.20 20.90
N GLN A 33 -20.51 5.41 21.23
CA GLN A 33 -19.93 6.32 20.23
C GLN A 33 -18.61 5.80 19.67
N ALA A 34 -17.75 5.20 20.52
CA ALA A 34 -16.49 4.62 20.10
C ALA A 34 -16.67 3.41 19.18
N SER A 35 -17.70 2.57 19.40
CA SER A 35 -18.04 1.47 18.49
C SER A 35 -18.46 1.94 17.10
N ILE A 36 -19.21 3.04 17.02
CA ILE A 36 -19.57 3.63 15.72
C ILE A 36 -18.33 4.25 15.06
N GLY A 37 -17.51 4.95 15.85
CA GLY A 37 -16.26 5.54 15.40
C GLY A 37 -15.25 4.51 14.87
N SER A 38 -15.19 3.33 15.49
CA SER A 38 -14.29 2.25 15.07
C SER A 38 -14.70 1.64 13.73
N LEU A 39 -16.01 1.46 13.51
CA LEU A 39 -16.52 0.96 12.23
C LEU A 39 -16.24 1.96 11.09
N LEU A 40 -16.51 3.25 11.31
CA LEU A 40 -16.25 4.30 10.33
C LEU A 40 -14.76 4.45 10.02
N CYS A 41 -13.90 4.53 11.05
CA CYS A 41 -12.46 4.62 10.85
C CYS A 41 -11.88 3.37 10.18
N GLY A 42 -12.34 2.17 10.58
CA GLY A 42 -11.94 0.91 9.97
C GLY A 42 -12.29 0.86 8.47
N LEU A 43 -13.49 1.32 8.10
CA LEU A 43 -13.94 1.37 6.71
C LEU A 43 -13.11 2.37 5.89
N LEU A 44 -12.87 3.57 6.43
CA LEU A 44 -12.03 4.59 5.79
C LEU A 44 -10.60 4.10 5.55
N PHE A 45 -9.99 3.42 6.54
CA PHE A 45 -8.66 2.84 6.40
C PHE A 45 -8.62 1.72 5.34
N LEU A 46 -9.69 0.93 5.24
CA LEU A 46 -9.84 -0.07 4.19
C LEU A 46 -9.84 0.58 2.80
N TRP A 47 -10.57 1.68 2.66
CA TRP A 47 -10.71 2.41 1.40
C TRP A 47 -9.41 3.09 0.99
N VAL A 48 -8.75 3.81 1.92
CA VAL A 48 -7.43 4.42 1.70
C VAL A 48 -6.38 3.35 1.42
N GLY A 49 -6.38 2.24 2.15
CA GLY A 49 -5.47 1.13 1.93
C GLY A 49 -5.63 0.49 0.55
N GLN A 50 -6.86 0.36 0.05
CA GLN A 50 -7.17 -0.11 -1.31
C GLN A 50 -6.60 0.83 -2.38
N ILE A 51 -6.81 2.14 -2.24
CA ILE A 51 -6.27 3.15 -3.17
C ILE A 51 -4.73 3.12 -3.14
N TRP A 52 -4.15 3.07 -1.95
CA TRP A 52 -2.70 3.05 -1.80
C TRP A 52 -2.09 1.79 -2.41
N ILE A 53 -2.70 0.62 -2.18
CA ILE A 53 -2.24 -0.64 -2.76
C ILE A 53 -2.38 -0.64 -4.28
N ARG A 54 -3.43 -0.01 -4.85
CA ARG A 54 -3.53 0.22 -6.30
C ARG A 54 -2.37 1.07 -6.80
N ASN A 55 -2.10 2.21 -6.18
CA ASN A 55 -1.02 3.11 -6.59
C ASN A 55 0.37 2.44 -6.45
N VAL A 56 0.63 1.74 -5.35
CA VAL A 56 1.89 1.01 -5.15
C VAL A 56 2.05 -0.11 -6.17
N ARG A 57 0.97 -0.84 -6.49
CA ARG A 57 1.01 -1.85 -7.56
C ARG A 57 1.30 -1.24 -8.92
N GLN A 58 0.71 -0.09 -9.25
CA GLN A 58 1.00 0.63 -10.49
C GLN A 58 2.48 1.06 -10.54
N MET A 59 2.97 1.66 -9.46
CA MET A 59 4.36 2.11 -9.37
C MET A 59 5.38 0.95 -9.42
N LEU A 60 5.04 -0.21 -8.83
CA LEU A 60 5.85 -1.42 -8.92
C LEU A 60 5.81 -2.05 -10.32
N MET A 61 4.67 -2.02 -11.01
CA MET A 61 4.55 -2.47 -12.39
C MET A 61 5.40 -1.60 -13.33
N GLU A 62 5.38 -0.28 -13.16
CA GLU A 62 6.22 0.65 -13.93
C GLU A 62 7.71 0.38 -13.69
N LYS A 63 8.13 0.17 -12.43
CA LYS A 63 9.52 -0.20 -12.13
C LYS A 63 9.91 -1.56 -12.70
N ARG A 64 9.01 -2.54 -12.69
CA ARG A 64 9.26 -3.85 -13.30
C ARG A 64 9.33 -3.76 -14.82
N GLN A 65 8.48 -2.95 -15.46
CA GLN A 65 8.56 -2.70 -16.90
C GLN A 65 9.85 -1.96 -17.27
N ALA A 66 10.26 -0.97 -16.49
CA ALA A 66 11.54 -0.29 -16.69
C ALA A 66 12.75 -1.22 -16.50
N ALA A 67 12.70 -2.11 -15.50
CA ALA A 67 13.75 -3.10 -15.28
C ALA A 67 13.79 -4.18 -16.37
N VAL A 68 12.63 -4.65 -16.86
CA VAL A 68 12.53 -5.62 -17.96
C VAL A 68 12.94 -4.98 -19.29
N ALA A 69 12.59 -3.73 -19.54
CA ALA A 69 13.04 -2.99 -20.72
C ALA A 69 14.56 -2.76 -20.70
N ALA A 70 15.12 -2.38 -19.55
CA ALA A 70 16.57 -2.22 -19.39
C ALA A 70 17.33 -3.55 -19.53
N MET A 71 16.75 -4.67 -19.06
CA MET A 71 17.31 -6.01 -19.27
C MET A 71 17.24 -6.44 -20.74
N ALA A 72 16.13 -6.14 -21.43
CA ALA A 72 15.98 -6.42 -22.85
C ALA A 72 16.99 -5.63 -23.70
N GLU A 73 17.19 -4.33 -23.42
CA GLU A 73 18.20 -3.52 -24.10
C GLU A 73 19.63 -4.00 -23.82
N ALA A 74 19.91 -4.48 -22.60
CA ALA A 74 21.21 -5.04 -22.26
C ALA A 74 21.48 -6.39 -22.98
N GLU A 75 20.43 -7.16 -23.24
CA GLU A 75 20.52 -8.45 -23.94
C GLU A 75 20.68 -8.26 -25.45
N GLU A 76 20.01 -7.26 -26.06
CA GLU A 76 20.21 -6.89 -27.46
C GLU A 76 21.62 -6.36 -27.73
N ARG A 77 22.19 -5.57 -26.82
CA ARG A 77 23.59 -5.10 -26.94
C ARG A 77 24.58 -6.27 -26.89
N LYS A 78 24.40 -7.22 -25.95
CA LYS A 78 25.25 -8.42 -25.87
C LYS A 78 25.16 -9.29 -27.13
N GLN A 79 23.98 -9.42 -27.74
CA GLN A 79 23.83 -10.17 -28.98
C GLN A 79 24.48 -9.47 -30.19
N ARG A 80 24.42 -8.13 -30.27
CA ARG A 80 25.14 -7.37 -31.30
C ARG A 80 26.66 -7.50 -31.15
N ASP A 81 27.18 -7.35 -29.93
CA ASP A 81 28.62 -7.47 -29.66
C ASP A 81 29.15 -8.89 -29.93
N ALA A 82 28.36 -9.93 -29.64
CA ALA A 82 28.69 -11.32 -29.97
C ALA A 82 28.70 -11.57 -31.48
N LYS A 83 27.76 -10.98 -32.22
CA LYS A 83 27.67 -11.10 -33.69
C LYS A 83 28.81 -10.36 -34.40
N GLU A 84 29.23 -9.21 -33.89
CA GLU A 84 30.40 -8.47 -34.41
C GLU A 84 31.73 -9.16 -34.12
N ARG A 85 31.89 -9.79 -32.94
CA ARG A 85 33.09 -10.60 -32.62
C ARG A 85 33.19 -11.88 -33.44
N GLY A 86 32.06 -12.51 -33.79
CA GLY A 86 32.04 -13.69 -34.67
C GLY A 86 32.31 -13.39 -36.15
N SER A 87 32.24 -12.12 -36.57
CA SER A 87 32.38 -11.70 -37.97
C SER A 87 33.77 -11.15 -38.33
N LYS A 88 34.74 -11.15 -37.39
CA LYS A 88 36.15 -10.86 -37.72
C LYS A 88 36.85 -12.18 -38.11
N PRO A 89 37.17 -12.40 -39.40
CA PRO A 89 38.00 -13.53 -39.78
C PRO A 89 39.43 -13.25 -39.28
N VAL A 90 40.04 -14.28 -38.65
CA VAL A 90 41.46 -14.33 -38.31
C VAL A 90 42.27 -14.63 -39.55
#